data_AF-A0A1F4NCJ4-F1
#
_entry.id   AF-A0A1F4NCJ4-F1
#
_cell.length_a   1.000
_cell.length_b   1.000
_cell.length_c   1.000
_cell.angle_alpha   90.00
_cell.angle_beta   90.00
_cell.angle_gamma   90.00
#
_symmetry.space_group_name_H-M   'P 1'
#
loop_
_entity.id
_entity.type
_entity.pdbx_description
1 polymer ?
#
loop_
_entity_poly.entity_id
_entity_poly.type
_entity_poly.pdbx_seq_one_letter_code
_entity_poly.pdbx_strand_id
1 'polypeptide(L)'
;MSDIEVKKMVKEDEKICVFATPNAKNITILEKYGVIDCNTNNYKVIQTLRSLESMALAQKNGFLILIKDVGIPHTFGDNKFEIYKKKETGELWWACDYRTSLFDKALEDNIFKDKEIDDPRSYMEENWEIIKNWFYSRRDQPFPIAAYAIPKDLTVGTRVFLSDVIEEVKYVYWNQGNAKRILSIAATWNGQDFEIDQPARPSCVG
;
A
#
# COMPACT_ATOMS: atom_id res chain seq x y z
N MET A 1 16.10 10.64 -18.28
CA MET A 1 15.16 11.74 -18.48
C MET A 1 15.57 12.89 -17.58
N SER A 2 15.54 14.11 -18.07
CA SER A 2 15.92 15.33 -17.36
C SER A 2 14.75 15.91 -16.55
N ASP A 3 15.05 16.72 -15.54
CA ASP A 3 14.03 17.42 -14.74
C ASP A 3 13.07 18.27 -15.59
N ILE A 4 13.54 18.78 -16.73
CA ILE A 4 12.73 19.58 -17.67
C ILE A 4 11.67 18.71 -18.33
N GLU A 5 12.02 17.50 -18.75
CA GLU A 5 11.11 16.54 -19.37
C GLU A 5 10.07 16.05 -18.36
N VAL A 6 10.48 15.78 -17.11
CA VAL A 6 9.54 15.38 -16.04
C VAL A 6 8.55 16.49 -15.72
N LYS A 7 9.03 17.74 -15.59
CA LYS A 7 8.14 18.89 -15.35
C LYS A 7 7.15 19.09 -16.49
N LYS A 8 7.55 18.80 -17.73
CA LYS A 8 6.65 18.85 -18.89
C LYS A 8 5.60 17.74 -18.80
N MET A 9 6.01 16.50 -18.51
CA MET A 9 5.10 15.37 -18.36
C MET A 9 4.06 15.59 -17.25
N VAL A 10 4.47 16.07 -16.07
CA VAL A 10 3.55 16.37 -14.95
C VAL A 10 2.56 17.49 -15.32
N LYS A 11 2.96 18.44 -16.18
CA LYS A 11 2.05 19.48 -16.68
C LYS A 11 1.07 18.97 -17.73
N GLU A 12 1.46 17.97 -18.51
CA GLU A 12 0.68 17.42 -19.61
C GLU A 12 -0.26 16.29 -19.16
N ASP A 13 0.07 15.60 -18.08
CA ASP A 13 -0.74 14.52 -17.50
C ASP A 13 -0.86 14.69 -15.97
N GLU A 14 -2.03 15.20 -15.56
CA GLU A 14 -2.39 15.42 -14.15
C GLU A 14 -2.45 14.12 -13.32
N LYS A 15 -2.41 12.94 -13.96
CA LYS A 15 -2.42 11.64 -13.29
C LYS A 15 -1.02 11.17 -12.88
N ILE A 16 0.03 11.87 -13.31
CA ILE A 16 1.41 11.52 -12.95
C ILE A 16 1.70 11.98 -11.51
N CYS A 17 1.90 11.02 -10.62
CA CYS A 17 2.36 11.27 -9.25
C CYS A 17 3.88 11.24 -9.18
N VAL A 18 4.49 12.30 -8.64
CA VAL A 18 5.93 12.35 -8.36
C VAL A 18 6.15 12.28 -6.86
N PHE A 19 6.91 11.28 -6.41
CA PHE A 19 7.40 11.20 -5.05
C PHE A 19 8.86 11.66 -5.00
N ALA A 20 9.18 12.62 -4.13
CA ALA A 20 10.53 13.11 -3.91
C ALA A 20 10.77 13.36 -2.42
N THR A 21 11.95 12.99 -1.93
CA THR A 21 12.40 13.34 -0.58
C THR A 21 13.20 14.65 -0.61
N PRO A 22 13.32 15.39 0.51
CA PRO A 22 14.09 16.65 0.55
C PRO A 22 15.56 16.50 0.12
N ASN A 23 16.11 15.28 0.21
CA ASN A 23 17.49 14.97 -0.16
C ASN A 23 17.61 14.24 -1.51
N ALA A 24 16.50 14.09 -2.25
CA ALA A 24 16.51 13.39 -3.53
C ALA A 24 17.38 14.14 -4.55
N LYS A 25 18.46 13.50 -5.00
CA LYS A 25 19.37 14.04 -6.03
C LYS A 25 18.96 13.66 -7.45
N ASN A 26 18.10 12.66 -7.59
CA ASN A 26 17.68 12.09 -8.87
C ASN A 26 16.18 11.80 -8.84
N ILE A 27 15.50 11.99 -9.98
CA ILE A 27 14.12 11.55 -10.20
C ILE A 27 14.15 10.16 -10.84
N THR A 28 13.49 9.19 -10.21
CA THR A 28 13.28 7.85 -10.77
C THR A 28 11.82 7.68 -11.12
N ILE A 29 11.54 7.36 -12.39
CA ILE A 29 10.19 6.97 -12.82
C ILE A 29 10.05 5.47 -12.62
N LEU A 30 9.02 5.07 -11.87
CA LEU A 30 8.67 3.67 -11.68
C LEU A 30 7.58 3.32 -12.69
N GLU A 31 7.97 2.69 -13.79
CA GLU A 31 7.01 2.19 -14.77
C GLU A 31 6.23 1.02 -14.18
N LYS A 32 4.89 1.11 -14.20
CA LYS A 32 4.02 -0.03 -13.86
C LYS A 32 3.89 -0.94 -15.08
N TYR A 33 4.52 -2.11 -15.04
CA TYR A 33 4.36 -3.12 -16.08
C TYR A 33 3.27 -4.12 -15.72
N GLY A 34 2.24 -4.24 -16.55
CA GLY A 34 1.16 -5.19 -16.31
C GLY A 34 -0.01 -5.10 -17.29
N VAL A 35 -1.13 -5.68 -16.88
CA VAL A 35 -2.40 -5.74 -17.60
C VAL A 35 -3.40 -4.89 -16.84
N ILE A 36 -4.01 -3.95 -17.54
CA ILE A 36 -5.06 -3.06 -17.03
C ILE A 36 -6.38 -3.59 -17.57
N ASP A 37 -7.29 -3.94 -16.67
CA ASP A 37 -8.70 -4.13 -17.04
C ASP A 37 -9.43 -2.78 -17.03
N CYS A 38 -10.54 -2.72 -17.75
CA CYS A 38 -11.38 -1.54 -17.83
C CYS A 38 -12.64 -1.67 -16.98
N ASN A 39 -13.02 -0.57 -16.33
CA ASN A 39 -14.28 -0.49 -15.61
C ASN A 39 -15.48 -0.29 -16.56
N THR A 40 -15.66 -1.19 -17.53
CA THR A 40 -16.72 -1.10 -18.57
C THR A 40 -18.13 -1.16 -17.99
N ASN A 41 -18.29 -1.83 -16.85
CA ASN A 41 -19.56 -1.95 -16.13
C ASN A 41 -19.82 -0.79 -15.16
N ASN A 42 -18.94 0.22 -15.13
CA ASN A 42 -19.05 1.40 -14.27
C ASN A 42 -19.28 1.05 -12.79
N TYR A 43 -18.57 0.03 -12.29
CA TYR A 43 -18.60 -0.34 -10.88
C TYR A 43 -18.02 0.77 -10.01
N LYS A 44 -18.42 0.79 -8.72
CA LYS A 44 -17.81 1.66 -7.72
C LYS A 44 -16.31 1.38 -7.66
N VAL A 45 -15.50 2.43 -7.75
CA VAL A 45 -14.04 2.32 -7.74
C VAL A 45 -13.55 2.36 -6.30
N ILE A 46 -12.76 1.35 -5.91
CA ILE A 46 -12.04 1.33 -4.64
C ILE A 46 -10.67 1.92 -4.86
N GLN A 47 -10.36 2.94 -4.06
CA GLN A 47 -9.08 3.65 -4.14
C GLN A 47 -8.01 2.93 -3.32
N THR A 48 -6.78 2.98 -3.85
CA THR A 48 -5.60 2.44 -3.20
C THR A 48 -4.83 3.56 -2.53
N LEU A 49 -4.51 3.35 -1.26
CA LEU A 49 -3.76 4.26 -0.39
C LEU A 49 -2.33 3.75 -0.30
N ARG A 50 -1.34 4.62 -0.54
CA ARG A 50 0.09 4.26 -0.62
C ARG A 50 0.97 5.00 0.39
N SER A 51 0.36 5.74 1.33
CA SER A 51 1.06 6.40 2.44
C SER A 51 0.26 6.37 3.73
N LEU A 52 0.93 6.48 4.88
CA LEU A 52 0.26 6.56 6.18
C LEU A 52 -0.66 7.77 6.28
N GLU A 53 -0.28 8.91 5.70
CA GLU A 53 -1.09 10.12 5.68
C GLU A 53 -2.40 9.93 4.92
N SER A 54 -2.34 9.23 3.77
CA SER A 54 -3.54 8.91 2.99
C SER A 54 -4.46 7.93 3.72
N MET A 55 -3.90 6.97 4.46
CA MET A 55 -4.64 6.05 5.34
C MET A 55 -5.32 6.78 6.49
N ALA A 56 -4.57 7.63 7.20
CA ALA A 56 -5.10 8.42 8.31
C ALA A 56 -6.23 9.35 7.85
N LEU A 57 -6.07 10.01 6.69
CA LEU A 57 -7.11 10.85 6.09
C LEU A 57 -8.37 10.04 5.74
N ALA A 58 -8.20 8.87 5.13
CA ALA A 58 -9.32 7.98 4.81
C ALA A 58 -10.04 7.48 6.07
N GLN A 59 -9.30 7.10 7.12
CA GLN A 59 -9.90 6.71 8.43
C GLN A 59 -10.71 7.86 9.02
N LYS A 60 -10.15 9.08 9.03
CA LYS A 60 -10.83 10.29 9.52
C LYS A 60 -12.13 10.57 8.75
N ASN A 61 -12.15 10.27 7.46
CA ASN A 61 -13.34 10.37 6.60
C ASN A 61 -14.27 9.15 6.69
N GLY A 62 -14.00 8.22 7.62
CA GLY A 62 -14.88 7.10 7.92
C GLY A 62 -14.72 5.90 7.00
N PHE A 63 -13.64 5.79 6.24
CA PHE A 63 -13.33 4.57 5.50
C PHE A 63 -12.73 3.51 6.41
N LEU A 64 -13.00 2.23 6.11
CA LEU A 64 -12.25 1.11 6.64
C LEU A 64 -10.98 0.95 5.80
N ILE A 65 -9.85 0.70 6.45
CA ILE A 65 -8.55 0.55 5.78
C ILE A 65 -8.18 -0.92 5.76
N LEU A 66 -8.17 -1.51 4.57
CA LEU A 66 -7.74 -2.89 4.37
C LEU A 66 -6.29 -2.92 3.90
N ILE A 67 -5.36 -3.11 4.83
CA ILE A 67 -3.92 -3.16 4.53
C ILE A 67 -3.58 -4.50 3.89
N LYS A 68 -2.83 -4.43 2.78
CA LYS A 68 -2.42 -5.60 1.99
C LYS A 68 -0.90 -5.65 1.87
N ASP A 69 -0.39 -6.88 1.76
CA ASP A 69 1.04 -7.11 1.60
C ASP A 69 1.45 -6.74 0.17
N VAL A 70 2.46 -5.89 0.04
CA VAL A 70 2.93 -5.41 -1.28
C VAL A 70 4.02 -6.34 -1.80
N GLY A 71 3.62 -7.43 -2.48
CA GLY A 71 4.53 -8.25 -3.30
C GLY A 71 4.39 -9.76 -3.15
N ILE A 72 5.46 -10.48 -3.51
CA ILE A 72 5.53 -11.95 -3.45
C ILE A 72 5.87 -12.36 -2.01
N PRO A 73 5.13 -13.30 -1.40
CA PRO A 73 5.50 -13.84 -0.11
C PRO A 73 6.90 -14.46 -0.18
N HIS A 74 7.84 -13.87 0.56
CA HIS A 74 9.17 -14.42 0.79
C HIS A 74 9.33 -14.64 2.29
N THR A 75 10.04 -15.71 2.66
CA THR A 75 10.31 -16.04 4.06
C THR A 75 11.40 -15.15 4.68
N PHE A 76 12.20 -14.46 3.86
CA PHE A 76 13.32 -13.62 4.28
C PHE A 76 13.72 -12.60 3.20
N GLY A 77 14.31 -11.46 3.58
CA GLY A 77 14.76 -10.40 2.67
C GLY A 77 15.76 -9.45 3.33
N ASP A 78 16.29 -8.49 2.58
CA ASP A 78 17.28 -7.54 3.13
C ASP A 78 16.66 -6.50 4.08
N ASN A 79 15.34 -6.33 4.02
CA ASN A 79 14.58 -5.40 4.87
C ASN A 79 13.41 -6.13 5.51
N LYS A 80 13.03 -5.69 6.71
CA LYS A 80 11.83 -6.15 7.40
C LYS A 80 10.88 -4.98 7.54
N PHE A 81 9.71 -5.12 6.95
CA PHE A 81 8.64 -4.16 7.05
C PHE A 81 7.66 -4.61 8.12
N GLU A 82 7.34 -3.71 9.04
CA GLU A 82 6.34 -3.94 10.08
C GLU A 82 5.41 -2.74 10.14
N ILE A 83 4.11 -3.00 10.20
CA ILE A 83 3.10 -1.98 10.46
C ILE A 83 2.54 -2.23 11.83
N TYR A 84 2.57 -1.17 12.61
CA TYR A 84 2.05 -1.09 13.95
C TYR A 84 0.77 -0.26 13.94
N LYS A 85 -0.19 -0.67 14.73
CA LYS A 85 -1.42 0.07 14.97
C LYS A 85 -1.57 0.32 16.47
N LYS A 86 -1.81 1.57 16.83
CA LYS A 86 -2.11 1.95 18.21
C LYS A 86 -3.52 1.48 18.55
N LYS A 87 -3.66 0.70 19.62
CA LYS A 87 -4.91 0.03 19.99
C LYS A 87 -6.04 1.02 20.29
N GLU A 88 -5.71 2.13 20.97
CA GLU A 88 -6.69 3.14 21.37
C GLU A 88 -7.18 4.02 20.20
N THR A 89 -6.25 4.51 19.38
CA THR A 89 -6.54 5.54 18.38
C THR A 89 -6.65 5.00 16.96
N GLY A 90 -6.11 3.81 16.70
CA GLY A 90 -5.96 3.27 15.35
C GLY A 90 -4.87 3.97 14.52
N GLU A 91 -4.05 4.82 15.15
CA GLU A 91 -2.87 5.44 14.53
C GLU A 91 -1.93 4.37 13.99
N LEU A 92 -1.38 4.62 12.80
CA LEU A 92 -0.46 3.72 12.14
C LEU A 92 0.97 4.24 12.22
N TRP A 93 1.90 3.33 12.50
CA TRP A 93 3.34 3.56 12.42
C TRP A 93 4.01 2.40 11.69
N TRP A 94 5.20 2.61 11.15
CA TRP A 94 5.90 1.56 10.41
C TRP A 94 7.41 1.62 10.58
N ALA A 95 8.04 0.46 10.42
CA ALA A 95 9.48 0.27 10.43
C ALA A 95 9.94 -0.51 9.19
N CYS A 96 11.18 -0.28 8.74
CA CYS A 96 11.81 -0.91 7.57
C CYS A 96 13.12 -1.66 7.90
N ASP A 97 13.60 -1.57 9.13
CA ASP A 97 14.87 -2.14 9.57
C ASP A 97 14.59 -3.24 10.58
N TYR A 98 15.29 -4.36 10.46
CA TYR A 98 15.23 -5.48 11.42
C TYR A 98 15.52 -5.08 12.87
N ARG A 99 16.26 -3.99 13.05
CA ARG A 99 16.67 -3.46 14.34
C ARG A 99 15.74 -2.36 14.83
N THR A 100 15.00 -1.71 13.93
CA THR A 100 14.02 -0.72 14.32
C THR A 100 12.88 -1.41 15.02
N SER A 101 12.60 -0.96 16.22
CA SER A 101 11.55 -1.47 17.08
C SER A 101 10.66 -0.32 17.53
N LEU A 102 9.53 -0.67 18.14
CA LEU A 102 8.67 0.29 18.81
C LEU A 102 9.39 1.14 19.87
N PHE A 103 10.52 0.66 20.41
CA PHE A 103 11.38 1.44 21.31
C PHE A 103 11.92 2.71 20.62
N ASP A 104 12.37 2.60 19.37
CA ASP A 104 12.93 3.72 18.62
C ASP A 104 11.85 4.79 18.38
N LYS A 105 10.61 4.37 18.06
CA LYS A 105 9.47 5.29 17.94
C LYS A 105 9.17 6.02 19.24
N ALA A 106 9.19 5.30 20.36
CA ALA A 106 8.89 5.89 21.65
C ALA A 106 9.94 6.96 22.05
N LEU A 107 11.20 6.76 21.64
CA LEU A 107 12.27 7.75 21.80
C LEU A 107 12.03 8.99 20.92
N GLU A 108 11.69 8.79 19.64
CA GLU A 108 11.36 9.88 18.71
C GLU A 108 10.21 10.77 19.23
N ASP A 109 9.18 10.14 19.76
CA ASP A 109 7.99 10.82 20.30
C ASP A 109 8.24 11.51 21.66
N ASN A 110 9.46 11.42 22.21
CA ASN A 110 9.82 11.93 23.54
C ASN A 110 8.85 11.46 24.64
N ILE A 111 8.27 10.26 24.52
CA ILE A 111 7.29 9.73 25.48
C ILE A 111 7.90 9.63 26.90
N PHE A 112 9.22 9.54 26.97
CA PHE A 112 10.02 9.36 28.19
C PHE A 112 10.44 10.65 28.89
N LYS A 113 10.12 11.84 28.35
CA LYS A 113 10.54 13.10 28.98
C LYS A 113 9.77 13.40 30.27
N ASP A 114 8.51 12.96 30.35
CA ASP A 114 7.57 13.37 31.41
C ASP A 114 6.75 12.22 32.02
N LYS A 115 6.97 10.95 31.63
CA LYS A 115 6.28 9.78 32.19
C LYS A 115 7.27 8.84 32.88
N GLU A 116 6.96 8.43 34.11
CA GLU A 116 7.57 7.29 34.80
C GLU A 116 7.20 5.98 34.09
N ILE A 117 7.76 5.74 32.91
CA ILE A 117 7.65 4.45 32.22
C ILE A 117 8.91 3.66 32.57
N ASP A 118 8.77 2.69 33.48
CA ASP A 118 9.87 1.83 33.95
C ASP A 118 10.42 0.92 32.84
N ASP A 119 9.56 0.46 31.91
CA ASP A 119 9.98 -0.32 30.74
C ASP A 119 9.26 0.17 29.45
N PRO A 120 9.99 0.86 28.56
CA PRO A 120 9.54 1.25 27.23
C PRO A 120 8.93 0.13 26.38
N ARG A 121 9.40 -1.12 26.55
CA ARG A 121 8.91 -2.27 25.78
C ARG A 121 7.51 -2.66 26.23
N SER A 122 7.27 -2.67 27.54
CA SER A 122 5.95 -2.97 28.10
C SER A 122 4.89 -1.97 27.64
N TYR A 123 5.21 -0.66 27.69
CA TYR A 123 4.29 0.37 27.19
C TYR A 123 3.95 0.13 25.71
N MET A 124 4.94 -0.23 24.90
CA MET A 124 4.74 -0.49 23.47
C MET A 124 3.88 -1.73 23.20
N GLU A 125 4.13 -2.86 23.87
CA GLU A 125 3.33 -4.09 23.75
C GLU A 125 1.88 -3.90 24.24
N GLU A 126 1.69 -3.08 25.27
CA GLU A 126 0.38 -2.73 25.80
C GLU A 126 -0.42 -1.86 24.84
N ASN A 127 0.21 -0.88 24.19
CA ASN A 127 -0.47 0.17 23.44
C ASN A 127 -0.50 -0.05 21.93
N TRP A 128 0.40 -0.86 21.39
CA TRP A 128 0.52 -1.10 19.96
C TRP A 128 0.38 -2.59 19.65
N GLU A 129 -0.12 -2.89 18.45
CA GLU A 129 -0.18 -4.22 17.89
C GLU A 129 0.48 -4.25 16.52
N ILE A 130 1.21 -5.33 16.21
CA ILE A 130 1.70 -5.57 14.85
C ILE A 130 0.53 -6.10 14.04
N ILE A 131 0.11 -5.35 13.03
CA ILE A 131 -1.00 -5.76 12.16
C ILE A 131 -0.51 -6.40 10.86
N LYS A 132 0.73 -6.12 10.45
CA LYS A 132 1.38 -6.72 9.29
C LYS A 132 2.90 -6.77 9.46
N ASN A 133 3.51 -7.85 8.97
CA ASN A 133 4.95 -7.98 8.86
C ASN A 133 5.33 -8.73 7.57
N TRP A 134 6.33 -8.24 6.84
CA TRP A 134 6.79 -8.89 5.61
C TRP A 134 8.20 -8.41 5.24
N PHE A 135 8.84 -9.09 4.29
CA PHE A 135 10.28 -8.92 4.01
C PHE A 135 10.59 -8.33 2.63
N TYR A 136 9.60 -7.77 1.94
CA TYR A 136 9.77 -7.36 0.55
C TYR A 136 8.92 -6.15 0.17
N SER A 137 9.42 -5.32 -0.74
CA SER A 137 8.62 -4.29 -1.38
C SER A 137 8.76 -4.44 -2.89
N ARG A 138 7.65 -4.23 -3.62
CA ARG A 138 7.69 -4.33 -5.08
C ARG A 138 8.64 -3.27 -5.64
N ARG A 139 9.48 -3.66 -6.61
CA ARG A 139 10.46 -2.76 -7.25
C ARG A 139 9.85 -1.51 -7.91
N ASP A 140 8.60 -1.62 -8.37
CA ASP A 140 7.84 -0.51 -8.96
C ASP A 140 6.99 0.27 -7.93
N GLN A 141 7.18 0.00 -6.63
CA GLN A 141 6.49 0.72 -5.55
C GLN A 141 7.54 1.30 -4.59
N PRO A 142 7.57 2.64 -4.43
CA PRO A 142 8.55 3.27 -3.57
C PRO A 142 8.25 3.05 -2.09
N PHE A 143 7.00 2.68 -1.78
CA PHE A 143 6.55 2.41 -0.42
C PHE A 143 6.06 0.97 -0.27
N PRO A 144 6.44 0.32 0.83
CA PRO A 144 6.10 -1.07 1.08
C PRO A 144 4.66 -1.21 1.59
N ILE A 145 4.00 -0.11 1.93
CA ILE A 145 2.67 -0.07 2.53
C ILE A 145 1.62 0.25 1.47
N ALA A 146 0.54 -0.53 1.45
CA ALA A 146 -0.64 -0.17 0.70
C ALA A 146 -1.92 -0.71 1.35
N ALA A 147 -3.02 0.01 1.12
CA ALA A 147 -4.32 -0.40 1.61
C ALA A 147 -5.44 0.00 0.64
N TYR A 148 -6.55 -0.72 0.69
CA TYR A 148 -7.79 -0.30 0.05
C TYR A 148 -8.63 0.56 1.00
N ALA A 149 -9.19 1.65 0.47
CA ALA A 149 -10.16 2.49 1.18
C ALA A 149 -11.57 1.94 0.97
N ILE A 150 -12.11 1.27 1.98
CA ILE A 150 -13.41 0.59 1.88
C ILE A 150 -14.51 1.47 2.51
N PRO A 151 -15.56 1.85 1.76
CA PRO A 151 -16.72 2.52 2.33
C PRO A 151 -17.39 1.64 3.41
N LYS A 152 -17.72 2.22 4.57
CA LYS A 152 -18.37 1.48 5.69
C LYS A 152 -19.71 0.85 5.33
N ASP A 153 -20.39 1.40 4.33
CA ASP A 153 -21.68 0.94 3.82
C ASP A 153 -21.54 -0.08 2.67
N LEU A 154 -20.32 -0.53 2.34
CA LEU A 154 -20.11 -1.52 1.29
C LEU A 154 -20.64 -2.89 1.74
N THR A 155 -21.73 -3.36 1.13
CA THR A 155 -22.36 -4.63 1.48
C THR A 155 -21.60 -5.81 0.91
N VAL A 156 -21.58 -6.94 1.63
CA VAL A 156 -21.04 -8.21 1.16
C VAL A 156 -21.72 -8.62 -0.16
N GLY A 157 -20.94 -9.16 -1.09
CA GLY A 157 -21.38 -9.51 -2.45
C GLY A 157 -21.37 -8.36 -3.44
N THR A 158 -21.01 -7.13 -3.02
CA THR A 158 -20.92 -5.99 -3.92
C THR A 158 -19.75 -6.15 -4.88
N ARG A 159 -20.02 -6.04 -6.19
CA ARG A 159 -18.98 -5.89 -7.20
C ARG A 159 -18.44 -4.47 -7.21
N VAL A 160 -17.12 -4.37 -7.24
CA VAL A 160 -16.36 -3.13 -7.27
C VAL A 160 -15.28 -3.22 -8.34
N PHE A 161 -14.65 -2.09 -8.63
CA PHE A 161 -13.46 -2.02 -9.47
C PHE A 161 -12.26 -1.59 -8.65
N LEU A 162 -11.20 -2.39 -8.64
CA LEU A 162 -9.92 -2.05 -8.03
C LEU A 162 -9.07 -1.36 -9.11
N SER A 163 -8.87 -0.05 -9.00
CA SER A 163 -8.12 0.72 -10.00
C SER A 163 -6.60 0.58 -9.89
N ASP A 164 -6.11 0.10 -8.75
CA ASP A 164 -4.69 -0.17 -8.50
C ASP A 164 -4.58 -1.38 -7.57
N VAL A 165 -4.57 -2.57 -8.14
CA VAL A 165 -4.44 -3.84 -7.40
C VAL A 165 -3.14 -3.81 -6.59
N ILE A 166 -3.19 -4.18 -5.32
CA ILE A 166 -2.04 -4.19 -4.41
C ILE A 166 -1.30 -5.53 -4.48
N GLU A 167 -2.05 -6.61 -4.57
CA GLU A 167 -1.57 -7.98 -4.56
C GLU A 167 -0.80 -8.33 -5.83
N GLU A 168 0.10 -9.30 -5.76
CA GLU A 168 0.86 -9.77 -6.93
C GLU A 168 0.04 -10.82 -7.72
N VAL A 169 -1.11 -10.42 -8.27
CA VAL A 169 -1.94 -11.32 -9.08
C VAL A 169 -1.38 -11.42 -10.50
N LYS A 170 -1.00 -12.62 -10.91
CA LYS A 170 -0.42 -12.90 -12.22
C LYS A 170 -1.53 -13.19 -13.25
N TYR A 171 -1.47 -12.48 -14.36
CA TYR A 171 -2.38 -12.59 -15.50
C TYR A 171 -2.14 -13.88 -16.32
N VAL A 172 -0.91 -14.06 -16.80
CA VAL A 172 -0.51 -15.18 -17.66
C VAL A 172 0.90 -15.62 -17.30
N TYR A 173 1.13 -16.92 -17.32
CA TYR A 173 2.45 -17.54 -17.25
C TYR A 173 2.91 -17.89 -18.66
N TRP A 174 4.09 -17.42 -19.06
CA TRP A 174 4.78 -17.92 -20.26
C TRP A 174 5.81 -18.98 -19.85
N ASN A 175 6.05 -19.93 -20.75
CA ASN A 175 6.99 -21.05 -20.57
C ASN A 175 8.46 -20.65 -20.36
N GLN A 176 8.78 -19.34 -20.43
CA GLN A 176 10.10 -18.78 -20.16
C GLN A 176 10.18 -17.99 -18.84
N GLY A 177 9.21 -18.19 -17.92
CA GLY A 177 9.25 -17.64 -16.57
C GLY A 177 8.76 -16.20 -16.43
N ASN A 178 8.39 -15.54 -17.52
CA ASN A 178 7.78 -14.21 -17.48
C ASN A 178 6.27 -14.30 -17.21
N ALA A 179 5.79 -13.45 -16.31
CA ALA A 179 4.37 -13.24 -16.07
C ALA A 179 4.03 -11.76 -16.10
N LYS A 180 2.88 -11.40 -16.69
CA LYS A 180 2.32 -10.05 -16.54
C LYS A 180 1.46 -10.01 -15.29
N ARG A 181 1.52 -8.93 -14.53
CA ARG A 181 0.68 -8.68 -13.35
C ARG A 181 -0.61 -7.97 -13.75
N ILE A 182 -1.69 -8.17 -12.99
CA ILE A 182 -2.91 -7.37 -13.11
C ILE A 182 -2.74 -6.07 -12.31
N LEU A 183 -2.94 -4.92 -12.96
CA LEU A 183 -2.84 -3.60 -12.36
C LEU A 183 -4.20 -3.05 -11.92
N SER A 184 -5.27 -3.40 -12.63
CA SER A 184 -6.65 -3.03 -12.31
C SER A 184 -7.60 -4.15 -12.73
N ILE A 185 -8.67 -4.37 -11.95
CA ILE A 185 -9.66 -5.43 -12.23
C ILE A 185 -10.93 -5.27 -11.39
N ALA A 186 -12.02 -5.86 -11.86
CA ALA A 186 -13.20 -6.06 -11.05
C ALA A 186 -12.94 -7.06 -9.90
N ALA A 187 -13.61 -6.85 -8.77
CA ALA A 187 -13.56 -7.76 -7.64
C ALA A 187 -14.89 -7.74 -6.88
N THR A 188 -15.09 -8.75 -6.03
CA THR A 188 -16.27 -8.85 -5.15
C THR A 188 -15.85 -8.72 -3.70
N TRP A 189 -16.51 -7.83 -2.95
CA TRP A 189 -16.29 -7.70 -1.51
C TRP A 189 -16.96 -8.85 -0.75
N ASN A 190 -16.20 -9.68 -0.03
CA ASN A 190 -16.75 -10.80 0.73
C ASN A 190 -16.99 -10.52 2.22
N GLY A 191 -16.76 -9.27 2.65
CA GLY A 191 -16.87 -8.85 4.06
C GLY A 191 -15.55 -8.83 4.82
N GLN A 192 -14.49 -9.42 4.25
CA GLN A 192 -13.16 -9.45 4.83
C GLN A 192 -12.08 -9.00 3.83
N ASP A 193 -12.19 -9.43 2.58
CA ASP A 193 -11.24 -9.14 1.51
C ASP A 193 -11.95 -9.00 0.15
N PHE A 194 -11.18 -8.65 -0.89
CA PHE A 194 -11.64 -8.62 -2.26
C PHE A 194 -11.32 -9.94 -2.99
N GLU A 195 -12.37 -10.60 -3.47
CA GLU A 195 -12.26 -11.72 -4.40
C GLU A 195 -12.05 -11.17 -5.81
N ILE A 196 -10.81 -11.20 -6.28
CA ILE A 196 -10.40 -10.67 -7.58
C ILE A 196 -10.92 -11.57 -8.70
N ASP A 197 -11.61 -10.98 -9.68
CA ASP A 197 -12.14 -11.71 -10.83
C ASP A 197 -10.99 -12.36 -11.63
N GLN A 198 -11.29 -13.44 -12.35
CA GLN A 198 -10.32 -13.96 -13.32
C GLN A 198 -10.13 -12.94 -14.44
N PRO A 199 -8.88 -12.62 -14.80
CA PRO A 199 -8.65 -11.60 -15.78
C PRO A 199 -9.06 -12.08 -17.17
N ALA A 200 -10.01 -11.37 -17.78
CA ALA A 200 -10.34 -11.55 -19.19
C ALA A 200 -9.18 -11.07 -20.08
N ARG A 201 -9.19 -11.43 -21.36
CA ARG A 201 -8.25 -10.83 -22.34
C ARG A 201 -8.35 -9.29 -22.24
N PRO A 202 -7.24 -8.56 -22.06
CA PRO A 202 -7.29 -7.11 -21.90
C PRO A 202 -8.00 -6.49 -23.11
N SER A 203 -9.10 -5.80 -22.83
CA SER A 203 -9.91 -5.10 -23.83
C SER A 203 -9.44 -3.65 -24.03
N CYS A 204 -8.52 -3.18 -23.20
CA CYS A 204 -8.05 -1.81 -23.20
C CYS A 204 -6.55 -1.73 -23.46
N VAL A 205 -6.21 -0.97 -24.50
CA VAL A 205 -4.84 -0.53 -24.76
C VAL A 205 -4.58 0.63 -23.79
N GLY A 206 -3.56 0.47 -22.94
CA GLY A 206 -3.06 1.55 -22.07
C GLY A 206 -2.33 2.61 -22.85
#